data_AF-A0A5K8A2T8-F1
#
_entry.id   AF-A0A5K8A2T8-F1
#
_cell.length_a   1.000
_cell.length_b   1.000
_cell.length_c   1.000
_cell.angle_alpha   90.00
_cell.angle_beta   90.00
_cell.angle_gamma   90.00
#
_symmetry.space_group_name_H-M   'P 1'
#
loop_
_entity.id
_entity.type
_entity.pdbx_description
1 polymer ?
#
loop_
_entity_poly.entity_id
_entity_poly.type
_entity_poly.pdbx_seq_one_letter_code
_entity_poly.pdbx_strand_id
1 'polypeptide(L)'
;MAKDIKSKKIDDLERRIKQLQAQKSAEEARLKKKKRADDTRKKVLVGALILEKSEKEGTMDELLKQLDGFLVRKNDRILFGLSEQQSPPPKPSES
;
A
#
# COMPACT_ATOMS: atom_id res chain seq x y z
N MET A 1 -48.47 -23.48 11.89
CA MET A 1 -47.45 -24.56 11.95
C MET A 1 -46.51 -24.53 10.74
N ALA A 2 -46.95 -24.79 9.50
CA ALA A 2 -46.02 -24.84 8.34
C ALA A 2 -45.41 -23.47 7.95
N LYS A 3 -46.14 -22.37 8.15
CA LYS A 3 -45.69 -21.00 7.85
C LYS A 3 -44.58 -20.54 8.83
N ASP A 4 -44.70 -20.94 10.10
CA ASP A 4 -43.77 -20.60 11.17
C ASP A 4 -42.43 -21.33 11.02
N ILE A 5 -42.47 -22.60 10.58
CA ILE A 5 -41.27 -23.39 10.25
C ILE A 5 -40.50 -22.76 9.07
N LYS A 6 -41.22 -22.28 8.05
CA LYS A 6 -40.62 -21.62 6.89
C LYS A 6 -39.96 -20.29 7.28
N SER A 7 -40.58 -19.50 8.16
CA SER A 7 -40.00 -18.27 8.71
C SER A 7 -38.72 -18.56 9.49
N LYS A 8 -38.74 -19.53 10.40
CA LYS A 8 -37.56 -19.90 11.21
C LYS A 8 -36.37 -20.34 10.34
N LYS A 9 -36.64 -21.08 9.26
CA LYS A 9 -35.60 -21.51 8.31
C LYS A 9 -34.99 -20.34 7.54
N ILE A 10 -35.78 -19.31 7.23
CA ILE A 10 -35.27 -18.07 6.60
C ILE A 10 -34.37 -17.33 7.59
N ASP A 11 -34.82 -17.15 8.83
CA ASP A 11 -34.03 -16.47 9.87
C ASP A 11 -32.68 -17.16 10.13
N ASP A 12 -32.68 -18.50 10.17
CA ASP A 12 -31.46 -19.29 10.34
C ASP A 12 -30.50 -19.13 9.15
N LEU A 13 -31.03 -19.05 7.92
CA LEU A 13 -30.23 -18.80 6.72
C LEU A 13 -29.66 -17.38 6.71
N GLU A 14 -30.43 -16.37 7.08
CA GLU A 14 -29.97 -14.98 7.18
C GLU A 14 -28.87 -14.82 8.22
N ARG A 15 -29.02 -15.46 9.39
CA ARG A 15 -27.97 -15.52 10.42
C ARG A 15 -26.70 -16.15 9.86
N ARG A 16 -26.83 -17.25 9.11
CA ARG A 16 -25.67 -17.92 8.51
C ARG A 16 -24.98 -17.07 7.45
N ILE A 17 -25.74 -16.38 6.60
CA ILE A 17 -25.20 -15.43 5.62
C ILE A 17 -24.42 -14.33 6.33
N LYS A 18 -24.97 -13.72 7.38
CA LYS A 18 -24.31 -12.67 8.15
C LYS A 18 -23.00 -13.14 8.78
N GLN A 19 -22.98 -14.36 9.34
CA GLN A 19 -21.75 -14.97 9.87
C GLN A 19 -20.69 -15.16 8.78
N LEU A 20 -21.08 -15.71 7.62
CA LEU A 20 -20.16 -15.95 6.51
C LEU A 20 -19.62 -14.64 5.90
N GLN A 21 -20.46 -13.61 5.81
CA GLN A 21 -20.04 -12.28 5.36
C GLN A 21 -19.03 -11.65 6.33
N ALA A 22 -19.25 -11.78 7.64
CA ALA A 22 -18.30 -11.31 8.64
C ALA A 22 -16.94 -12.04 8.51
N GLN A 23 -16.96 -13.37 8.37
CA GLN A 23 -15.74 -14.18 8.16
C GLN A 23 -15.00 -13.77 6.87
N LYS A 24 -15.71 -13.59 5.76
CA LYS A 24 -15.14 -13.11 4.51
C LYS A 24 -14.46 -11.75 4.69
N SER A 25 -15.12 -10.80 5.32
CA SER A 25 -14.57 -9.46 5.54
C SER A 25 -13.29 -9.48 6.38
N ALA A 26 -13.25 -10.34 7.41
CA ALA A 26 -12.08 -10.51 8.27
C ALA A 26 -10.89 -11.09 7.49
N GLU A 27 -11.14 -12.09 6.65
CA GLU A 27 -10.11 -12.69 5.78
C GLU A 27 -9.58 -11.71 4.74
N GLU A 28 -10.47 -10.95 4.08
CA GLU A 28 -10.06 -9.91 3.14
C GLU A 28 -9.23 -8.82 3.82
N ALA A 29 -9.59 -8.40 5.03
CA ALA A 29 -8.82 -7.43 5.81
C ALA A 29 -7.43 -7.97 6.14
N ARG A 30 -7.33 -9.26 6.52
CA ARG A 30 -6.06 -9.95 6.78
C ARG A 30 -5.17 -10.01 5.54
N LEU A 31 -5.74 -10.39 4.39
CA LEU A 31 -5.02 -10.42 3.12
C LEU A 31 -4.54 -9.03 2.69
N LYS A 32 -5.39 -8.01 2.81
CA LYS A 32 -5.00 -6.61 2.53
C LYS A 32 -3.89 -6.13 3.46
N LYS A 33 -3.91 -6.51 4.74
CA LYS A 33 -2.84 -6.19 5.70
C LYS A 33 -1.52 -6.88 5.29
N LYS A 34 -1.56 -8.17 4.98
CA LYS A 34 -0.38 -8.93 4.54
C LYS A 34 0.21 -8.32 3.26
N LYS A 35 -0.63 -8.06 2.24
CA LYS A 35 -0.18 -7.43 0.99
C LYS A 35 0.53 -6.09 1.23
N ARG A 36 -0.04 -5.21 2.07
CA ARG A 36 0.60 -3.94 2.43
C ARG A 36 1.94 -4.11 3.15
N ALA A 37 2.03 -5.09 4.04
CA ALA A 37 3.29 -5.41 4.73
C ALA A 37 4.36 -5.91 3.75
N ASP A 38 3.99 -6.83 2.85
CA ASP A 38 4.87 -7.39 1.84
C ASP A 38 5.34 -6.30 0.85
N ASP A 39 4.43 -5.44 0.39
CA ASP A 39 4.74 -4.32 -0.51
C ASP A 39 5.68 -3.30 0.16
N THR A 40 5.47 -3.03 1.46
CA THR A 40 6.37 -2.17 2.24
C THR A 40 7.75 -2.82 2.36
N ARG A 41 7.81 -4.12 2.67
CA ARG A 41 9.07 -4.85 2.79
C ARG A 41 9.85 -4.86 1.48
N LYS A 42 9.18 -5.08 0.34
CA LYS A 42 9.81 -5.01 -1.00
C LYS A 42 10.43 -3.64 -1.26
N LYS A 43 9.69 -2.56 -1.01
CA LYS A 43 10.18 -1.18 -1.21
C LYS A 43 11.41 -0.88 -0.36
N VAL A 44 11.40 -1.31 0.91
CA VAL A 44 12.55 -1.13 1.82
C VAL A 44 13.78 -1.90 1.32
N LEU A 45 13.61 -3.16 0.90
CA LEU A 45 14.72 -3.99 0.42
C LEU A 45 15.32 -3.43 -0.88
N VAL A 46 14.48 -3.01 -1.82
CA VAL A 46 14.95 -2.37 -3.07
C VAL A 46 15.67 -1.07 -2.78
N GLY A 47 15.13 -0.23 -1.88
CA GLY A 47 15.79 1.01 -1.46
C GLY A 47 17.16 0.77 -0.82
N ALA A 48 17.26 -0.22 0.07
CA ALA A 48 18.53 -0.60 0.70
C ALA A 48 19.59 -1.04 -0.34
N LEU A 49 19.19 -1.86 -1.31
CA LEU A 49 20.08 -2.32 -2.38
C LEU A 49 20.57 -1.15 -3.26
N ILE A 50 19.68 -0.23 -3.64
CA ILE A 50 20.04 0.91 -4.48
C ILE A 50 21.00 1.84 -3.74
N LEU A 51 20.74 2.13 -2.46
CA LEU A 51 21.64 2.95 -1.64
C LEU A 51 23.03 2.32 -1.54
N GLU A 52 23.12 1.03 -1.20
CA GLU A 52 24.40 0.32 -1.12
C GLU A 52 25.14 0.33 -2.47
N LYS A 53 24.41 0.15 -3.58
CA LYS A 53 24.99 0.18 -4.92
C LYS A 53 25.54 1.56 -5.25
N SER A 54 24.78 2.63 -5.01
CA SER A 54 25.20 4.00 -5.30
C SER A 54 26.39 4.44 -4.45
N GLU A 55 26.50 3.95 -3.21
CA GLU A 55 27.67 4.17 -2.35
C GLU A 55 28.92 3.51 -2.94
N LYS A 56 28.81 2.25 -3.37
CA LYS A 56 29.94 1.51 -3.95
C LYS A 56 30.40 2.06 -5.30
N GLU A 57 29.45 2.48 -6.13
CA GLU A 57 29.72 2.98 -7.48
C GLU A 57 30.01 4.49 -7.50
N GLY A 58 29.83 5.21 -6.39
CA GLY A 58 30.01 6.65 -6.30
C GLY A 58 28.94 7.46 -7.04
N THR A 59 27.76 6.89 -7.30
CA THR A 59 26.66 7.50 -8.08
C THR A 59 25.60 8.18 -7.21
N MET A 60 25.95 8.57 -5.99
CA MET A 60 25.00 9.17 -5.03
C MET A 60 24.40 10.49 -5.53
N ASP A 61 25.16 11.32 -6.23
CA ASP A 61 24.65 12.59 -6.78
C ASP A 61 23.59 12.36 -7.88
N GLU A 62 23.76 11.32 -8.69
CA GLU A 62 22.77 10.93 -9.71
C GLU A 62 21.48 10.43 -9.06
N LEU A 63 21.60 9.62 -8.00
CA LEU A 63 20.45 9.15 -7.22
C LEU A 63 19.69 10.32 -6.58
N LEU A 64 20.39 11.29 -5.99
CA LEU A 64 19.78 12.49 -5.40
C LEU A 64 19.04 13.32 -6.45
N LYS A 65 19.60 13.47 -7.66
CA LYS A 65 18.94 14.17 -8.77
C LYS A 65 17.67 13.45 -9.24
N GLN A 66 17.67 12.12 -9.25
CA GLN A 66 16.46 11.34 -9.54
C GLN A 66 15.40 11.49 -8.45
N LEU A 67 15.81 11.44 -7.17
CA LEU A 67 14.93 11.67 -6.03
C LEU A 67 14.33 13.07 -6.02
N ASP A 68 15.08 14.08 -6.47
CA ASP A 68 14.62 15.45 -6.63
C ASP A 68 13.42 15.59 -7.57
N GLY A 69 13.40 14.83 -8.68
CA GLY A 69 12.27 14.77 -9.61
C GLY A 69 11.10 13.89 -9.14
N PHE A 70 11.38 12.89 -8.28
CA PHE A 70 10.39 11.92 -7.83
C PHE A 70 9.64 12.32 -6.55
N LEU A 71 10.33 12.93 -5.59
CA LEU A 71 9.77 13.28 -4.28
C LEU A 71 9.01 14.61 -4.34
N VAL A 72 7.71 14.55 -4.05
CA VAL A 72 6.83 15.73 -4.05
C VAL A 72 6.60 16.28 -2.65
N ARG A 73 6.54 15.41 -1.63
CA ARG A 73 6.22 15.84 -0.25
C ARG A 73 7.43 16.50 0.39
N LYS A 74 7.24 17.72 0.91
CA LYS A 74 8.26 18.49 1.64
C LYS A 74 9.00 17.66 2.70
N ASN A 75 8.26 16.94 3.55
CA ASN A 75 8.88 16.13 4.62
C ASN A 75 9.81 15.04 4.06
N ASP A 76 9.40 14.38 2.98
CA ASP A 76 10.20 13.32 2.36
C ASP A 76 11.45 13.92 1.69
N ARG A 77 11.33 15.09 1.05
CA ARG A 77 12.45 15.83 0.42
C ARG A 77 13.51 16.27 1.44
N ILE A 78 13.08 16.74 2.61
CA ILE A 78 13.99 17.15 3.69
C ILE A 78 14.86 15.98 4.17
N LEU A 79 14.34 14.73 4.15
CA LEU A 79 15.13 13.55 4.52
C LEU A 79 16.38 13.35 3.64
N PHE A 80 16.37 13.89 2.42
CA PHE A 80 17.48 13.80 1.46
C PHE A 80 18.19 15.15 1.26
N GLY A 81 17.94 16.15 2.13
CA GLY A 81 18.55 17.48 2.01
C GLY A 81 18.06 18.29 0.82
N LEU A 82 16.93 17.92 0.21
CA LEU A 82 16.38 18.59 -0.97
C LEU A 82 15.51 19.78 -0.57
N SER A 83 15.63 20.89 -1.31
CA SER A 83 14.79 22.09 -1.12
C SER A 83 13.33 21.82 -1.51
N GLU A 84 12.39 22.67 -1.10
CA GLU A 84 11.00 22.57 -1.56
C GLU A 84 10.93 22.75 -3.09
N GLN A 85 10.22 21.86 -3.79
CA GLN A 85 10.00 22.07 -5.23
C GLN A 85 9.22 23.35 -5.44
N GLN A 86 9.80 24.26 -6.22
CA GLN A 86 9.03 25.31 -6.88
C GLN A 86 8.25 24.62 -8.00
N SER A 87 6.93 24.47 -7.81
CA SER A 87 5.96 23.79 -8.69
C SER A 87 6.01 22.25 -8.78
N PRO A 88 4.84 21.59 -8.85
CA PRO A 88 4.76 20.13 -8.90
C PRO A 88 5.31 19.61 -10.22
N PRO A 89 6.09 18.50 -10.21
CA PRO A 89 6.60 17.88 -11.42
C PRO A 89 5.41 17.37 -12.25
N PRO A 90 5.52 17.38 -13.60
CA PRO A 90 4.50 16.78 -14.45
C PRO A 90 4.33 15.32 -14.03
N LYS A 91 3.09 14.92 -13.75
CA LYS A 91 2.74 13.53 -13.42
C LYS A 91 3.37 12.62 -14.48
N PRO A 92 3.98 11.48 -14.10
CA PRO A 92 4.44 10.52 -15.09
C PRO A 92 3.24 10.13 -15.95
N SER A 93 3.36 10.33 -17.27
CA SER A 93 2.36 9.91 -18.23
C SER A 93 2.19 8.39 -18.10
N GLU A 94 1.05 7.96 -17.57
CA GLU A 94 0.64 6.56 -17.70
C GLU A 94 0.53 6.26 -19.20
N SER A 95 1.37 5.33 -19.68
CA SER A 95 1.26 4.69 -21.00
C SER A 95 0.53 3.36 -20.86
#